data_AF-A0A7J0CRV5-F1
#
_entry.id   AF-A0A7J0CRV5-F1
#
_cell.length_a   1.000
_cell.length_b   1.000
_cell.length_c   1.000
_cell.angle_alpha   90.00
_cell.angle_beta   90.00
_cell.angle_gamma   90.00
#
_symmetry.space_group_name_H-M   'P 1'
#
loop_
_entity.id
_entity.type
_entity.pdbx_description
1 polymer ?
#
loop_
_entity_poly.entity_id
_entity_poly.type
_entity_poly.pdbx_seq_one_letter_code
_entity_poly.pdbx_strand_id
1 'polypeptide(L)'
;MVGAGSLLLLITSAGRSFDGPLRRIALLTPRGGTEQGPGPNAFQVNKTAAAVRITPADTGERWRLTVRGPAGELRFSRAELLAMEQHSAALPIACVEGWSTSDQLWRGVRLSDLAALAGYPDSPPDVFVESLQRSGSFRKAALRDNQVRDGRSLLALEVNGAPLSPDHGYPARIIVPAAPGVLNTKWVETLTFGEL
;
A
#
# COMPACT_ATOMS: atom_id res chain seq x y z
N MET A 1 -36.93 18.61 16.61
CA MET A 1 -36.77 18.01 15.26
C MET A 1 -35.34 18.10 14.69
N VAL A 2 -34.33 18.52 15.46
CA VAL A 2 -32.92 18.60 14.99
C VAL A 2 -32.14 17.30 15.27
N GLY A 3 -32.47 16.59 16.36
CA GLY A 3 -31.80 15.33 16.75
C GLY A 3 -32.01 14.16 15.79
N ALA A 4 -33.16 14.09 15.11
CA ALA A 4 -33.44 13.02 14.14
C ALA A 4 -32.60 13.16 12.86
N GLY A 5 -32.36 14.40 12.39
CA GLY A 5 -31.52 14.66 11.22
C GLY A 5 -30.05 14.38 11.48
N SER A 6 -29.54 14.79 12.64
CA SER A 6 -28.15 14.50 13.05
C SER A 6 -27.91 13.01 13.29
N LEU A 7 -28.88 12.30 13.87
CA LEU A 7 -28.79 10.84 14.06
C LEU A 7 -28.84 10.09 12.72
N LEU A 8 -29.68 10.53 11.78
CA LEU A 8 -29.73 9.95 10.42
C LEU A 8 -28.43 10.16 9.64
N LEU A 9 -27.81 11.34 9.76
CA LEU A 9 -26.49 11.62 9.17
C LEU A 9 -25.37 10.82 9.84
N LEU A 10 -25.42 10.61 11.15
CA LEU A 10 -24.47 9.78 11.88
C LEU A 10 -24.58 8.31 11.44
N ILE A 11 -25.81 7.78 11.37
CA ILE A 11 -26.11 6.42 10.93
C ILE A 11 -25.68 6.19 9.48
N THR A 12 -25.91 7.15 8.59
CA THR A 12 -25.52 7.03 7.17
C THR A 12 -24.01 7.23 6.93
N SER A 13 -23.29 7.84 7.88
CA SER A 13 -21.84 8.09 7.78
C SER A 13 -20.98 7.10 8.56
N ALA A 14 -21.55 6.37 9.53
CA ALA A 14 -20.82 5.38 10.33
C ALA A 14 -20.22 4.25 9.48
N GLY A 15 -20.83 3.91 8.34
CA GLY A 15 -20.29 2.93 7.38
C GLY A 15 -19.01 3.35 6.65
N ARG A 16 -18.48 4.56 6.90
CA ARG A 16 -17.24 5.06 6.27
C ARG A 16 -15.95 4.46 6.86
N SER A 17 -16.02 3.89 8.07
CA SER A 17 -14.83 3.44 8.83
C SER A 17 -14.81 1.94 9.14
N PHE A 18 -15.83 1.18 8.74
CA PHE A 18 -15.98 -0.23 9.10
C PHE A 18 -16.29 -1.11 7.89
N ASP A 19 -15.60 -2.24 7.80
CA ASP A 19 -15.89 -3.30 6.82
C ASP A 19 -17.00 -4.23 7.37
N GLY A 20 -17.93 -4.70 6.51
CA GLY A 20 -18.99 -5.66 6.89
C GLY A 20 -20.46 -5.18 6.70
N PRO A 21 -21.45 -5.87 7.31
CA PRO A 21 -22.88 -5.73 6.97
C PRO A 21 -23.48 -4.35 7.26
N LEU A 22 -22.85 -3.56 8.14
CA LEU A 22 -23.24 -2.18 8.46
C LEU A 22 -22.98 -1.20 7.30
N ARG A 23 -22.15 -1.56 6.31
CA ARG A 23 -21.87 -0.76 5.11
C ARG A 23 -23.08 -0.65 4.16
N ARG A 24 -24.04 -1.58 4.22
CA ARG A 24 -25.30 -1.54 3.43
C ARG A 24 -26.20 -0.34 3.74
N ILE A 25 -26.01 0.32 4.89
CA ILE A 25 -26.80 1.46 5.33
C ILE A 25 -26.27 2.79 4.71
N ALA A 26 -25.08 2.76 4.09
CA ALA A 26 -24.39 3.93 3.56
C ALA A 26 -24.87 4.33 2.13
N LEU A 27 -26.14 4.73 2.00
CA LEU A 27 -26.83 5.05 0.72
C LEU A 27 -26.23 6.22 -0.09
N LEU A 28 -25.46 7.12 0.53
CA LEU A 28 -24.99 8.38 -0.09
C LEU A 28 -23.46 8.52 -0.16
N THR A 29 -22.72 7.42 0.05
CA THR A 29 -21.25 7.46 0.10
C THR A 29 -20.67 7.10 -1.27
N PRO A 30 -19.60 7.77 -1.74
CA PRO A 30 -18.86 7.31 -2.90
C PRO A 30 -18.48 5.84 -2.69
N ARG A 31 -18.91 4.96 -3.61
CA ARG A 31 -18.62 3.53 -3.53
C ARG A 31 -17.13 3.34 -3.80
N GLY A 32 -16.32 3.41 -2.74
CA GLY A 32 -14.93 3.02 -2.77
C GLY A 32 -14.82 1.54 -3.10
N GLY A 33 -14.51 1.24 -4.36
CA GLY A 33 -14.22 -0.09 -4.89
C GLY A 33 -15.37 -1.10 -4.84
N THR A 34 -15.30 -2.11 -5.70
CA THR A 34 -16.13 -3.32 -5.60
C THR A 34 -15.82 -4.04 -4.28
N GLU A 35 -16.84 -4.44 -3.52
CA GLU A 35 -16.66 -5.39 -2.41
C GLU A 35 -16.00 -6.66 -2.97
N GLN A 36 -14.82 -6.98 -2.45
CA GLN A 36 -14.15 -8.23 -2.76
C GLN A 36 -14.79 -9.33 -1.92
N GLY A 37 -15.00 -10.52 -2.51
CA GLY A 37 -15.55 -11.68 -1.81
C GLY A 37 -14.70 -12.12 -0.60
N PRO A 38 -15.08 -13.19 0.12
CA PRO A 38 -14.40 -13.58 1.35
C PRO A 38 -12.90 -13.88 1.11
N GLY A 39 -12.04 -13.51 2.06
CA GLY A 39 -10.61 -13.83 2.02
C GLY A 39 -9.68 -12.80 2.69
N PRO A 40 -8.39 -13.10 2.80
CA PRO A 40 -7.41 -12.22 3.44
C PRO A 40 -7.18 -10.90 2.69
N ASN A 41 -7.50 -10.86 1.40
CA ASN A 41 -7.41 -9.69 0.54
C ASN A 41 -8.78 -8.99 0.35
N ALA A 42 -9.80 -9.36 1.14
CA ALA A 42 -11.19 -8.95 0.96
C ALA A 42 -11.52 -7.53 1.46
N PHE A 43 -10.74 -6.54 1.06
CA PHE A 43 -10.97 -5.14 1.37
C PHE A 43 -10.89 -4.26 0.12
N GLN A 44 -11.33 -3.03 0.26
CA GLN A 44 -11.60 -2.09 -0.81
C GLN A 44 -10.35 -1.85 -1.67
N VAL A 45 -10.55 -1.80 -2.99
CA VAL A 45 -9.54 -1.45 -3.98
C VAL A 45 -9.99 -0.22 -4.75
N ASN A 46 -9.15 0.81 -4.77
CA ASN A 46 -9.35 2.00 -5.60
C ASN A 46 -9.13 1.71 -7.10
N LYS A 47 -8.13 0.88 -7.42
CA LYS A 47 -7.65 0.61 -8.77
C LYS A 47 -7.13 -0.81 -8.87
N THR A 48 -7.66 -1.55 -9.83
CA THR A 48 -7.33 -2.95 -10.12
C THR A 48 -6.12 -3.05 -11.06
N ALA A 49 -5.41 -4.18 -11.01
CA ALA A 49 -4.29 -4.48 -11.90
C ALA A 49 -4.74 -4.49 -13.37
N ALA A 50 -5.91 -5.08 -13.64
CA ALA A 50 -6.50 -5.13 -14.97
C ALA A 50 -6.78 -3.73 -15.54
N ALA A 51 -7.32 -2.81 -14.73
CA ALA A 51 -7.65 -1.44 -15.17
C ALA A 51 -6.41 -0.65 -15.62
N VAL A 52 -5.23 -1.00 -15.12
CA VAL A 52 -3.96 -0.38 -15.51
C VAL A 52 -3.03 -1.29 -16.30
N ARG A 53 -3.55 -2.42 -16.80
CA ARG A 53 -2.84 -3.37 -17.66
C ARG A 53 -1.57 -3.95 -17.03
N ILE A 54 -1.58 -4.15 -15.71
CA ILE A 54 -0.58 -4.98 -15.05
C ILE A 54 -0.97 -6.44 -15.25
N THR A 55 -0.07 -7.22 -15.82
CA THR A 55 -0.29 -8.62 -16.15
C THR A 55 0.53 -9.54 -15.25
N PRO A 56 0.18 -10.84 -15.16
CA PRO A 56 1.03 -11.83 -14.49
C PRO A 56 2.45 -11.90 -15.05
N ALA A 57 2.66 -11.55 -16.32
CA ALA A 57 3.99 -11.53 -16.92
C ALA A 57 4.88 -10.40 -16.39
N ASP A 58 4.29 -9.27 -15.96
CA ASP A 58 4.99 -8.13 -15.37
C ASP A 58 5.37 -8.37 -13.90
N THR A 59 4.60 -9.23 -13.21
CA THR A 59 4.67 -9.44 -11.74
C THR A 59 5.11 -10.84 -11.34
N GLY A 60 5.37 -11.72 -12.32
CA GLY A 60 5.78 -13.12 -12.11
C GLY A 60 7.24 -13.28 -11.69
N GLU A 61 7.81 -14.47 -11.91
CA GLU A 61 9.14 -14.84 -11.41
C GLU A 61 10.31 -13.99 -11.92
N ARG A 62 10.12 -13.30 -13.05
CA ARG A 62 11.12 -12.40 -13.64
C ARG A 62 11.10 -11.00 -13.02
N TRP A 63 10.06 -10.66 -12.27
CA TRP A 63 10.00 -9.37 -11.58
C TRP A 63 11.17 -9.23 -10.60
N ARG A 64 11.72 -8.03 -10.53
CA ARG A 64 12.76 -7.65 -9.57
C ARG A 64 12.41 -6.29 -8.99
N LEU A 65 12.57 -6.15 -7.67
CA LEU A 65 12.68 -4.85 -7.04
C LEU A 65 14.06 -4.28 -7.33
N THR A 66 14.11 -3.06 -7.83
CA THR A 66 15.36 -2.29 -7.96
C THR A 66 15.47 -1.32 -6.79
N VAL A 67 16.57 -1.37 -6.05
CA VAL A 67 16.89 -0.45 -4.94
C VAL A 67 18.13 0.33 -5.31
N ARG A 68 18.05 1.67 -5.27
CA ARG A 68 19.13 2.58 -5.66
C ARG A 68 19.49 3.51 -4.51
N GLY A 69 20.78 3.79 -4.40
CA GLY A 69 21.36 4.78 -3.50
C GLY A 69 22.87 4.84 -3.68
N PRO A 70 23.61 5.44 -2.73
CA PRO A 70 25.07 5.55 -2.78
C PRO A 70 25.82 4.22 -2.89
N ALA A 71 25.24 3.11 -2.42
CA ALA A 71 25.82 1.78 -2.56
C ALA A 71 25.70 1.21 -4.00
N GLY A 72 25.03 1.92 -4.91
CA GLY A 72 24.76 1.50 -6.28
C GLY A 72 23.34 0.98 -6.47
N GLU A 73 23.17 0.13 -7.50
CA GLU A 73 21.89 -0.50 -7.81
C GLU A 73 21.89 -1.96 -7.35
N LEU A 74 20.97 -2.29 -6.45
CA LEU A 74 20.70 -3.64 -5.99
C LEU A 74 19.38 -4.14 -6.58
N ARG A 75 19.32 -5.43 -6.93
CA ARG A 75 18.10 -6.04 -7.47
C ARG A 75 17.73 -7.28 -6.67
N PHE A 76 16.48 -7.34 -6.24
CA PHE A 76 15.95 -8.45 -5.45
C PHE A 76 14.76 -9.10 -6.14
N SER A 77 14.77 -10.42 -6.23
CA SER A 77 13.59 -11.21 -6.50
C SER A 77 12.63 -11.18 -5.31
N ARG A 78 11.36 -11.50 -5.56
CA ARG A 78 10.37 -11.62 -4.48
C ARG A 78 10.77 -12.68 -3.45
N ALA A 79 11.41 -13.76 -3.89
CA ALA A 79 11.89 -14.82 -3.01
C ALA A 79 13.01 -14.34 -2.08
N GLU A 80 13.96 -13.57 -2.60
CA GLU A 80 15.03 -12.95 -1.78
C GLU A 80 14.44 -11.96 -0.77
N LEU A 81 13.45 -11.14 -1.17
CA LEU A 81 12.77 -10.22 -0.26
C LEU A 81 12.00 -10.96 0.86
N LEU A 82 11.40 -12.12 0.57
CA LEU A 82 10.73 -12.95 1.58
C LEU A 82 11.71 -13.62 2.54
N ALA A 83 12.96 -13.83 2.12
CA ALA A 83 14.02 -14.41 2.93
C ALA A 83 14.72 -13.38 3.85
N MET A 84 14.52 -12.07 3.61
CA MET A 84 14.97 -11.01 4.51
C MET A 84 14.17 -11.01 5.82
N GLU A 85 14.65 -10.27 6.82
CA GLU A 85 13.89 -10.04 8.06
C GLU A 85 12.52 -9.44 7.74
N GLN A 86 11.47 -10.14 8.17
CA GLN A 86 10.09 -9.72 7.93
C GLN A 86 9.52 -9.02 9.15
N HIS A 87 8.81 -7.93 8.90
CA HIS A 87 8.14 -7.14 9.92
C HIS A 87 6.66 -7.00 9.61
N SER A 88 5.86 -6.76 10.66
CA SER A 88 4.42 -6.62 10.53
C SER A 88 3.92 -5.30 11.10
N ALA A 89 2.89 -4.74 10.45
CA ALA A 89 2.21 -3.54 10.89
C ALA A 89 0.71 -3.65 10.62
N ALA A 90 -0.10 -3.39 11.64
CA ALA A 90 -1.54 -3.24 11.50
C ALA A 90 -1.83 -1.79 11.08
N LEU A 91 -2.24 -1.58 9.83
CA LEU A 91 -2.46 -0.25 9.27
C LEU A 91 -3.69 -0.24 8.34
N PRO A 92 -4.50 0.83 8.37
CA PRO A 92 -5.62 0.98 7.45
C PRO A 92 -5.13 1.53 6.11
N ILE A 93 -5.94 1.36 5.07
CA ILE A 93 -5.80 2.14 3.83
C ILE A 93 -6.88 3.20 3.82
N ALA A 94 -6.47 4.47 3.74
CA ALA A 94 -7.37 5.61 3.54
C ALA A 94 -7.21 6.16 2.11
N CYS A 95 -8.29 6.17 1.33
CA CYS A 95 -8.30 6.73 -0.01
C CYS A 95 -8.77 8.20 0.04
N VAL A 96 -8.17 9.03 -0.81
CA VAL A 96 -8.56 10.44 -0.99
C VAL A 96 -10.01 10.60 -1.50
N GLU A 97 -10.60 9.51 -2.01
CA GLU A 97 -12.00 9.41 -2.43
C GLU A 97 -12.99 9.30 -1.25
N GLY A 98 -12.51 9.41 0.00
CA GLY A 98 -13.35 9.54 1.18
C GLY A 98 -13.75 8.23 1.85
N TRP A 99 -12.99 7.15 1.63
CA TRP A 99 -13.19 5.85 2.28
C TRP A 99 -11.91 5.36 2.94
N SER A 100 -12.05 4.58 4.02
CA SER A 100 -10.94 3.86 4.65
C SER A 100 -11.33 2.42 4.97
N THR A 101 -10.34 1.55 5.07
CA THR A 101 -10.52 0.18 5.58
C THR A 101 -10.34 0.15 7.10
N SER A 102 -10.76 -0.95 7.72
CA SER A 102 -10.21 -1.37 9.01
C SER A 102 -8.70 -1.67 8.88
N ASP A 103 -7.99 -1.78 10.00
CA ASP A 103 -6.58 -2.16 10.01
C ASP A 103 -6.40 -3.52 9.35
N GLN A 104 -5.50 -3.58 8.36
CA GLN A 104 -5.05 -4.83 7.75
C GLN A 104 -3.66 -5.16 8.30
N LEU A 105 -3.36 -6.44 8.51
CA LEU A 105 -2.06 -6.89 8.98
C LEU A 105 -1.11 -7.04 7.79
N TRP A 106 -0.28 -6.03 7.56
CA TRP A 106 0.73 -6.04 6.50
C TRP A 106 2.00 -6.73 6.98
N ARG A 107 2.69 -7.42 6.07
CA ARG A 107 3.99 -8.03 6.34
C ARG A 107 4.96 -7.84 5.17
N GLY A 108 6.20 -7.49 5.48
CA GLY A 108 7.25 -7.24 4.49
C GLY A 108 8.54 -6.69 5.11
N VAL A 109 9.41 -6.11 4.27
CA VAL A 109 10.71 -5.55 4.68
C VAL A 109 10.53 -4.07 5.05
N ARG A 110 11.20 -3.56 6.10
CA ARG A 110 11.10 -2.13 6.42
C ARG A 110 11.79 -1.29 5.36
N LEU A 111 11.26 -0.08 5.13
CA LEU A 111 11.93 0.86 4.23
C LEU A 111 13.29 1.32 4.78
N SER A 112 13.45 1.39 6.10
CA SER A 112 14.74 1.65 6.76
C SER A 112 15.80 0.62 6.41
N ASP A 113 15.43 -0.66 6.33
CA ASP A 113 16.39 -1.74 6.11
C ASP A 113 16.82 -1.75 4.63
N LEU A 114 15.89 -1.47 3.72
CA LEU A 114 16.20 -1.26 2.30
C LEU A 114 17.07 -0.01 2.09
N ALA A 115 16.84 1.06 2.85
CA ALA A 115 17.68 2.26 2.82
C ALA A 115 19.11 1.96 3.32
N ALA A 116 19.24 1.15 4.38
CA ALA A 116 20.54 0.70 4.88
C ALA A 116 21.32 -0.07 3.81
N LEU A 117 20.66 -1.01 3.11
CA LEU A 117 21.25 -1.73 1.97
C LEU A 117 21.63 -0.78 0.81
N ALA A 118 20.88 0.30 0.61
CA ALA A 118 21.15 1.32 -0.39
C ALA A 118 22.33 2.25 -0.03
N GLY A 119 22.90 2.13 1.17
CA GLY A 119 24.04 2.93 1.63
C GLY A 119 23.73 3.95 2.72
N TYR A 120 22.56 3.86 3.38
CA TYR A 120 22.13 4.77 4.45
C TYR A 120 21.87 4.01 5.78
N PRO A 121 22.90 3.46 6.43
CA PRO A 121 22.72 2.58 7.60
C PRO A 121 22.11 3.27 8.83
N ASP A 122 22.44 4.54 9.07
CA ASP A 122 22.05 5.24 10.30
C ASP A 122 20.96 6.31 10.09
N SER A 123 20.88 6.87 8.90
CA SER A 123 20.01 8.01 8.58
C SER A 123 19.34 7.80 7.23
N PRO A 124 18.23 7.03 7.18
CA PRO A 124 17.51 6.80 5.94
C PRO A 124 16.95 8.13 5.40
N PRO A 125 17.26 8.51 4.15
CA PRO A 125 16.75 9.71 3.54
C PRO A 125 15.30 9.50 3.09
N ASP A 126 14.79 10.48 2.36
CA ASP A 126 13.60 10.32 1.54
C ASP A 126 13.76 9.20 0.47
N VAL A 127 12.65 8.73 -0.08
CA VAL A 127 12.65 7.75 -1.18
C VAL A 127 11.64 8.10 -2.25
N PHE A 128 12.10 8.03 -3.49
CA PHE A 128 11.24 8.05 -4.67
C PHE A 128 10.84 6.63 -5.06
N VAL A 129 9.55 6.38 -5.07
CA VAL A 129 8.94 5.06 -5.34
C VAL A 129 8.35 5.06 -6.73
N GLU A 130 8.71 4.08 -7.55
CA GLU A 130 8.16 3.90 -8.90
C GLU A 130 7.39 2.57 -9.02
N SER A 131 6.25 2.62 -9.69
CA SER A 131 5.38 1.48 -9.98
C SER A 131 5.59 0.98 -11.41
N LEU A 132 5.35 -0.31 -11.65
CA LEU A 132 5.24 -0.91 -12.98
C LEU A 132 4.16 -0.26 -13.87
N GLN A 133 3.27 0.55 -13.29
CA GLN A 133 2.20 1.23 -14.01
C GLN A 133 2.74 2.16 -15.10
N ARG A 134 2.43 1.86 -16.38
CA ARG A 134 2.95 2.61 -17.53
C ARG A 134 2.37 4.02 -17.72
N SER A 135 1.18 4.29 -17.19
CA SER A 135 0.50 5.59 -17.33
C SER A 135 -0.34 5.95 -16.11
N GLY A 136 -0.61 7.24 -15.87
CA GLY A 136 -1.45 7.73 -14.77
C GLY A 136 -0.68 8.37 -13.61
N SER A 137 -1.39 9.14 -12.79
CA SER A 137 -0.82 9.99 -11.73
C SER A 137 -0.20 9.23 -10.56
N PHE A 138 -0.68 8.02 -10.25
CA PHE A 138 -0.23 7.22 -9.10
C PHE A 138 0.91 6.24 -9.41
N ARG A 139 1.71 6.53 -10.44
CA ARG A 139 2.85 5.69 -10.84
C ARG A 139 4.12 5.96 -10.02
N LYS A 140 4.17 7.12 -9.38
CA LYS A 140 5.32 7.62 -8.62
C LYS A 140 4.83 8.20 -7.29
N ALA A 141 5.57 7.98 -6.22
CA ALA A 141 5.33 8.61 -4.93
C ALA A 141 6.65 9.06 -4.32
N ALA A 142 6.61 10.21 -3.64
CA ALA A 142 7.73 10.72 -2.87
C ALA A 142 7.42 10.52 -1.38
N LEU A 143 8.21 9.73 -0.68
CA LEU A 143 8.13 9.59 0.76
C LEU A 143 9.27 10.39 1.40
N ARG A 144 8.96 11.13 2.46
CA ARG A 144 9.97 11.88 3.22
C ARG A 144 10.71 10.96 4.20
N ASP A 145 11.88 11.41 4.65
CA ASP A 145 12.75 10.70 5.61
C ASP A 145 11.99 10.18 6.85
N ASN A 146 11.07 10.96 7.39
CA ASN A 146 10.25 10.62 8.54
C ASN A 146 9.29 9.45 8.26
N GLN A 147 8.83 9.31 7.02
CA GLN A 147 8.01 8.18 6.59
C GLN A 147 8.89 6.95 6.36
N VAL A 148 10.09 7.12 5.80
CA VAL A 148 11.04 6.00 5.59
C VAL A 148 11.52 5.41 6.91
N ARG A 149 11.83 6.27 7.89
CA ARG A 149 12.36 5.85 9.21
C ARG A 149 11.30 5.27 10.15
N ASP A 150 9.99 5.46 9.89
CA ASP A 150 8.95 4.90 10.76
C ASP A 150 9.02 3.37 10.70
N GLY A 151 9.14 2.73 11.87
CA GLY A 151 9.28 1.27 11.96
C GLY A 151 8.06 0.48 11.48
N ARG A 152 6.96 1.12 11.14
CA ARG A 152 5.78 0.47 10.54
C ARG A 152 5.70 0.68 9.03
N SER A 153 6.65 1.41 8.44
CA SER A 153 6.74 1.64 7.01
C SER A 153 7.40 0.45 6.32
N LEU A 154 6.64 -0.21 5.45
CA LEU A 154 7.02 -1.48 4.85
C LEU A 154 6.96 -1.41 3.33
N LEU A 155 7.90 -2.11 2.68
CA LEU A 155 7.64 -2.77 1.41
C LEU A 155 6.90 -4.07 1.72
N ALA A 156 5.57 -4.00 1.76
CA ALA A 156 4.70 -5.14 2.05
C ALA A 156 4.70 -6.16 0.89
N LEU A 157 4.79 -7.43 1.24
CA LEU A 157 4.74 -8.58 0.33
C LEU A 157 3.51 -9.46 0.59
N GLU A 158 2.91 -9.33 1.77
CA GLU A 158 1.78 -10.10 2.26
C GLU A 158 0.81 -9.19 3.05
N VAL A 159 -0.45 -9.61 3.10
CA VAL A 159 -1.50 -8.99 3.91
C VAL A 159 -2.40 -10.07 4.51
N ASN A 160 -2.73 -9.92 5.80
CA ASN A 160 -3.59 -10.84 6.55
C ASN A 160 -3.19 -12.32 6.42
N GLY A 161 -1.88 -12.59 6.47
CA GLY A 161 -1.32 -13.94 6.41
C GLY A 161 -1.31 -14.59 5.02
N ALA A 162 -1.57 -13.82 3.96
CA ALA A 162 -1.52 -14.32 2.58
C ALA A 162 -0.71 -13.38 1.67
N PRO A 163 -0.20 -13.88 0.53
CA PRO A 163 0.34 -13.03 -0.51
C PRO A 163 -0.66 -11.94 -0.92
N LEU A 164 -0.13 -10.77 -1.30
CA LEU A 164 -0.95 -9.72 -1.91
C LEU A 164 -1.69 -10.29 -3.13
N SER A 165 -2.95 -9.92 -3.31
CA SER A 165 -3.61 -10.13 -4.59
C SER A 165 -3.01 -9.20 -5.67
N PRO A 166 -3.20 -9.51 -6.97
CA PRO A 166 -2.83 -8.58 -8.04
C PRO A 166 -3.38 -7.17 -7.82
N ASP A 167 -4.63 -7.06 -7.36
CA ASP A 167 -5.30 -5.77 -7.14
C ASP A 167 -4.83 -5.02 -5.89
N HIS A 168 -4.21 -5.72 -4.94
CA HIS A 168 -3.56 -5.11 -3.77
C HIS A 168 -2.07 -4.83 -3.98
N GLY A 169 -1.57 -5.05 -5.19
CA GLY A 169 -0.21 -4.64 -5.57
C GLY A 169 0.82 -5.76 -5.57
N TYR A 170 0.42 -7.03 -5.66
CA TYR A 170 1.36 -8.12 -5.93
C TYR A 170 2.30 -7.74 -7.08
N PRO A 171 3.64 -7.87 -6.93
CA PRO A 171 4.34 -8.67 -5.93
C PRO A 171 4.71 -7.93 -4.65
N ALA A 172 4.69 -6.59 -4.67
CA ALA A 172 5.13 -5.73 -3.58
C ALA A 172 4.41 -4.36 -3.60
N ARG A 173 4.11 -3.84 -2.40
CA ARG A 173 3.41 -2.57 -2.19
C ARG A 173 4.05 -1.76 -1.07
N ILE A 174 4.09 -0.44 -1.21
CA ILE A 174 4.41 0.47 -0.10
C ILE A 174 3.21 0.59 0.84
N ILE A 175 3.48 0.43 2.13
CA ILE A 175 2.56 0.76 3.22
C ILE A 175 3.27 1.67 4.22
N VAL A 176 2.72 2.85 4.46
CA VAL A 176 3.26 3.86 5.38
C VAL A 176 2.15 4.43 6.29
N PRO A 177 2.41 4.63 7.60
CA PRO A 177 1.42 5.18 8.52
C PRO A 177 0.97 6.60 8.17
N ALA A 178 -0.28 6.93 8.48
CA ALA A 178 -0.84 8.28 8.38
C ALA A 178 -0.66 8.97 7.01
N ALA A 179 -0.46 8.19 5.95
CA ALA A 179 -0.23 8.67 4.61
C ALA A 179 -1.51 8.55 3.77
N PRO A 180 -1.83 9.54 2.93
CA PRO A 180 -2.87 9.38 1.91
C PRO A 180 -2.60 8.15 1.04
N GLY A 181 -3.64 7.43 0.63
CA GLY A 181 -3.53 6.18 -0.15
C GLY A 181 -2.68 6.28 -1.42
N VAL A 182 -2.49 7.49 -1.96
CA VAL A 182 -1.64 7.79 -3.12
C VAL A 182 -0.14 7.56 -2.86
N LEU A 183 0.30 7.61 -1.60
CA LEU A 183 1.68 7.31 -1.20
C LEU A 183 1.91 5.81 -0.93
N ASN A 184 0.83 5.03 -0.81
CA ASN A 184 0.87 3.58 -0.62
C ASN A 184 0.92 2.84 -1.97
N THR A 185 1.96 3.13 -2.76
CA THR A 185 2.16 2.70 -4.15
C THR A 185 2.09 1.18 -4.31
N LYS A 186 1.29 0.71 -5.28
CA LYS A 186 1.14 -0.70 -5.67
C LYS A 186 2.10 -1.07 -6.80
N TRP A 187 2.40 -2.36 -6.95
CA TRP A 187 3.22 -2.90 -8.05
C TRP A 187 4.59 -2.22 -8.12
N VAL A 188 5.25 -2.11 -6.98
CA VAL A 188 6.53 -1.39 -6.87
C VAL A 188 7.57 -2.04 -7.78
N GLU A 189 8.32 -1.23 -8.51
CA GLU A 189 9.42 -1.65 -9.39
C GLU A 189 10.75 -1.12 -8.87
N THR A 190 10.80 0.17 -8.52
CA THR A 190 12.04 0.86 -8.14
C THR A 190 11.85 1.69 -6.88
N LEU A 191 12.87 1.67 -6.02
CA LEU A 191 13.06 2.56 -4.88
C LEU A 191 14.38 3.29 -5.06
N THR A 192 14.34 4.61 -5.15
CA THR A 192 15.53 5.46 -5.24
C THR A 192 15.62 6.32 -3.98
N PHE A 193 16.61 6.04 -3.13
CA PHE A 193 16.80 6.74 -1.86
C PHE A 193 17.69 7.97 -2.04
N GLY A 194 17.29 9.11 -1.47
CA GLY A 194 18.10 10.32 -1.36
C GLY A 194 18.18 11.19 -2.63
N GLU A 195 17.27 11.02 -3.58
CA GLU A 195 17.25 11.77 -4.86
C GLU A 195 15.90 12.48 -5.13
N LEU A 196 15.18 12.92 -4.08
CA LEU A 196 13.93 13.69 -4.23
C LEU A 196 14.11 15.21 -4.41
#